data_AF-A0A843BU33-F1
#
_entry.id   AF-A0A843BU33-F1
#
_cell.length_a   1.000
_cell.length_b   1.000
_cell.length_c   1.000
_cell.angle_alpha   90.00
_cell.angle_beta   90.00
_cell.angle_gamma   90.00
#
_symmetry.space_group_name_H-M   'P 1'
#
loop_
_entity.id
_entity.type
_entity.pdbx_description
1 polymer ?
#
loop_
_entity_poly.entity_id
_entity_poly.type
_entity_poly.pdbx_seq_one_letter_code
_entity_poly.pdbx_strand_id
1 'polypeptide(L)'
;MSEKLSVNWKLIIIRVTYWIGVILDFLMALATTIYMLSPGDTFINDIFGYSTITDIGYAILVFETALMLGWTTLLIWADRKPIERRGVLLLTIVPVVGMMFVFNIVGFVGGNPFISVFTIVIQSLIIVLYIASFILATKLAKKNESFSENS
;
A
#
# COMPACT_ATOMS: atom_id res chain seq x y z
N MET A 1 -19.35 -26.74 12.23
CA MET A 1 -19.78 -25.32 12.18
C MET A 1 -18.64 -24.32 12.45
N SER A 2 -17.71 -24.60 13.38
CA SER A 2 -16.56 -23.71 13.67
C SER A 2 -15.57 -23.53 12.50
N GLU A 3 -15.39 -24.56 11.66
CA GLU A 3 -14.41 -24.52 10.58
C GLU A 3 -14.81 -23.55 9.45
N LYS A 4 -16.09 -23.53 9.06
CA LYS A 4 -16.65 -22.59 8.06
C LYS A 4 -16.52 -21.13 8.53
N LEU A 5 -16.74 -20.90 9.83
CA LEU A 5 -16.53 -19.59 10.47
C LEU A 5 -15.07 -19.14 10.41
N SER A 6 -14.12 -20.05 10.63
CA SER A 6 -12.69 -19.74 10.58
C SER A 6 -12.19 -19.34 9.18
N VAL A 7 -12.79 -19.90 8.13
CA VAL A 7 -12.44 -19.57 6.73
C VAL A 7 -13.00 -18.19 6.36
N ASN A 8 -14.23 -17.88 6.77
CA ASN A 8 -14.85 -16.58 6.52
C ASN A 8 -14.07 -15.43 7.19
N TRP A 9 -13.65 -15.59 8.45
CA TRP A 9 -12.87 -14.58 9.15
C TRP A 9 -11.51 -14.32 8.51
N LYS A 10 -10.80 -15.38 8.09
CA LYS A 10 -9.51 -15.24 7.40
C LYS A 10 -9.63 -14.51 6.06
N LEU A 11 -10.71 -14.78 5.31
CA LEU A 11 -11.02 -14.06 4.08
C LEU A 11 -11.30 -12.57 4.32
N ILE A 12 -12.03 -12.23 5.38
CA ILE A 12 -12.30 -10.84 5.76
C ILE A 12 -10.98 -10.11 6.04
N ILE A 13 -10.06 -10.70 6.80
CA ILE A 13 -8.75 -10.09 7.10
C ILE A 13 -7.97 -9.78 5.81
N ILE A 14 -7.95 -10.72 4.87
CA ILE A 14 -7.24 -10.53 3.59
C ILE A 14 -7.89 -9.38 2.81
N ARG A 15 -9.23 -9.34 2.73
CA ARG A 15 -9.94 -8.24 2.04
C ARG A 15 -9.68 -6.88 2.68
N VAL A 16 -9.77 -6.80 4.00
CA VAL A 16 -9.46 -5.56 4.75
C VAL A 16 -8.03 -5.10 4.44
N THR A 17 -7.09 -6.02 4.30
CA THR A 17 -5.70 -5.68 3.92
C THR A 17 -5.62 -5.00 2.54
N TYR A 18 -6.33 -5.53 1.53
CA TYR A 18 -6.42 -4.89 0.21
C TYR A 18 -7.06 -3.51 0.30
N TRP A 19 -8.16 -3.38 1.05
CA TRP A 19 -8.86 -2.11 1.22
C TRP A 19 -8.06 -1.05 1.97
N ILE A 20 -7.25 -1.43 2.95
CA ILE A 20 -6.30 -0.52 3.60
C ILE A 20 -5.33 0.05 2.56
N GLY A 21 -4.79 -0.80 1.67
CA GLY A 21 -3.94 -0.34 0.57
C GLY A 21 -4.65 0.63 -0.37
N VAL A 22 -5.86 0.27 -0.81
CA VAL A 22 -6.70 1.11 -1.67
C VAL A 22 -6.92 2.48 -1.06
N ILE A 23 -7.27 2.55 0.23
CA ILE A 23 -7.54 3.82 0.91
C ILE A 23 -6.25 4.64 1.01
N LEU A 24 -5.13 4.02 1.40
CA LEU A 24 -3.86 4.73 1.54
C LEU A 24 -3.37 5.28 0.19
N ASP A 25 -3.33 4.46 -0.86
CA ASP A 25 -2.90 4.91 -2.19
C ASP A 25 -3.82 5.99 -2.74
N PHE A 26 -5.14 5.83 -2.58
CA PHE A 26 -6.11 6.81 -3.06
C PHE A 26 -6.00 8.16 -2.33
N LEU A 27 -5.86 8.14 -0.99
CA LEU A 27 -5.70 9.37 -0.21
C LEU A 27 -4.40 10.09 -0.55
N MET A 28 -3.30 9.34 -0.77
CA MET A 28 -2.02 9.92 -1.17
C MET A 28 -2.08 10.49 -2.60
N ALA A 29 -2.72 9.78 -3.54
CA ALA A 29 -2.96 10.27 -4.90
C ALA A 29 -3.82 11.54 -4.89
N LEU A 30 -4.85 11.59 -4.04
CA LEU A 30 -5.71 12.76 -3.90
C LEU A 30 -4.92 13.94 -3.32
N ALA A 31 -4.15 13.73 -2.24
CA ALA A 31 -3.33 14.75 -1.62
C ALA A 31 -2.31 15.35 -2.61
N THR A 32 -1.60 14.50 -3.36
CA THR A 32 -0.62 14.92 -4.37
C THR A 32 -1.28 15.64 -5.55
N THR A 33 -2.47 15.20 -5.98
CA THR A 33 -3.26 15.91 -7.02
C THR A 33 -3.68 17.30 -6.56
N ILE A 34 -4.23 17.44 -5.35
CA ILE A 34 -4.64 18.73 -4.79
C ILE A 34 -3.41 19.66 -4.71
N TYR A 35 -2.28 19.13 -4.26
CA TYR A 35 -1.04 19.87 -4.18
C TYR A 35 -0.57 20.41 -5.55
N MET A 36 -0.62 19.58 -6.59
CA MET A 36 -0.27 19.98 -7.96
C MET A 36 -1.21 21.02 -8.58
N LEU A 37 -2.49 21.04 -8.17
CA LEU A 37 -3.47 22.03 -8.63
C LEU A 37 -3.34 23.38 -7.90
N SER A 38 -2.66 23.41 -6.76
CA SER A 38 -2.44 24.62 -5.96
C SER A 38 -0.97 24.76 -5.49
N PRO A 39 -0.01 24.94 -6.41
CA PRO A 39 1.44 24.90 -6.13
C PRO A 39 1.98 26.11 -5.32
N GLY A 40 1.16 26.80 -4.55
CA GLY A 40 1.54 27.93 -3.70
C GLY A 40 0.72 28.07 -2.42
N ASP A 41 -0.18 27.12 -2.13
CA ASP A 41 -0.98 27.18 -0.91
C ASP A 41 -0.13 26.74 0.30
N THR A 42 0.17 27.69 1.18
CA THR A 42 0.99 27.46 2.37
C THR A 42 0.36 26.44 3.31
N PHE A 43 -0.97 26.32 3.33
CA PHE A 43 -1.66 25.32 4.16
C PHE A 43 -1.37 23.88 3.71
N ILE A 44 -1.35 23.63 2.39
CA ILE A 44 -1.06 22.31 1.84
C ILE A 44 0.43 22.00 1.92
N ASN A 45 1.28 22.99 1.66
CA ASN A 45 2.74 22.87 1.81
C ASN A 45 3.14 22.50 3.25
N ASP A 46 2.55 23.14 4.26
CA ASP A 46 2.88 22.89 5.68
C ASP A 46 2.38 21.53 6.17
N ILE A 47 1.21 21.06 5.73
CA ILE A 47 0.65 19.76 6.13
C ILE A 47 1.44 18.59 5.55
N PHE A 48 1.87 18.70 4.30
CA PHE A 48 2.53 17.62 3.58
C PHE A 48 4.06 17.78 3.49
N GLY A 49 4.60 18.85 4.06
CA GLY A 49 6.04 19.10 4.15
C GLY A 49 6.71 19.44 2.82
N TYR A 50 5.94 19.96 1.85
CA TYR A 50 6.50 20.32 0.55
C TYR A 50 7.10 21.74 0.60
N SER A 51 8.38 21.85 0.21
CA SER A 51 8.99 23.13 -0.16
C SER A 51 8.73 23.44 -1.64
N THR A 52 8.99 24.68 -2.06
CA THR A 52 8.87 25.16 -3.45
C THR A 52 9.23 24.08 -4.48
N ILE A 53 8.23 23.64 -5.26
CA ILE A 53 8.41 22.56 -6.23
C ILE A 53 9.33 23.06 -7.35
N THR A 54 10.44 22.36 -7.59
CA THR A 54 11.22 22.53 -8.81
C THR A 54 10.51 21.84 -9.98
N ASP A 55 10.77 22.22 -11.23
CA ASP A 55 10.17 21.55 -12.40
C ASP A 55 10.36 20.02 -12.38
N ILE A 56 11.50 19.56 -11.85
CA ILE A 56 11.79 18.14 -11.63
C ILE A 56 10.89 17.54 -10.55
N GLY A 57 10.69 18.25 -9.43
CA GLY A 57 9.77 17.82 -8.37
C GLY A 57 8.33 17.68 -8.85
N TYR A 58 7.88 18.57 -9.74
CA TYR A 58 6.54 18.49 -10.32
C TYR A 58 6.39 17.23 -11.18
N ALA A 59 7.37 16.95 -12.03
CA ALA A 59 7.37 15.73 -12.85
C ALA A 59 7.34 14.46 -11.98
N ILE A 60 8.14 14.42 -10.89
CA ILE A 60 8.15 13.30 -9.94
C ILE A 60 6.76 13.11 -9.32
N LEU A 61 6.12 14.18 -8.85
CA LEU A 61 4.79 14.12 -8.25
C LEU A 61 3.73 13.57 -9.22
N VAL A 62 3.77 13.98 -10.50
CA VAL A 62 2.86 13.43 -11.53
C VAL A 62 3.04 11.92 -11.68
N PHE A 63 4.29 11.43 -11.72
CA PHE A 63 4.57 10.00 -11.80
C PHE A 63 4.12 9.25 -10.54
N GLU A 64 4.35 9.82 -9.37
CA GLU A 64 3.93 9.25 -8.09
C GLU A 64 2.41 9.13 -8.01
N THR A 65 1.66 10.18 -8.36
CA THR A 65 0.20 10.15 -8.37
C THR A 65 -0.35 9.14 -9.37
N ALA A 66 0.22 9.08 -10.58
CA ALA A 66 -0.19 8.10 -11.57
C ALA A 66 0.06 6.65 -11.10
N LEU A 67 1.20 6.42 -10.44
CA LEU A 67 1.53 5.12 -9.86
C LEU A 67 0.56 4.73 -8.74
N MET A 68 0.24 5.66 -7.83
CA MET A 68 -0.71 5.44 -6.73
C MET A 68 -2.12 5.13 -7.26
N LEU A 69 -2.60 5.83 -8.30
CA LEU A 69 -3.89 5.52 -8.93
C LEU A 69 -3.87 4.17 -9.67
N GLY A 70 -2.74 3.85 -10.30
CA GLY A 70 -2.53 2.53 -10.91
C GLY A 70 -2.62 1.40 -9.90
N TRP A 71 -1.98 1.56 -8.74
CA TRP A 71 -2.02 0.60 -7.63
C TRP A 71 -3.37 0.53 -6.92
N THR A 72 -4.04 1.66 -6.71
CA THR A 72 -5.43 1.69 -6.24
C THR A 72 -6.32 0.79 -7.11
N THR A 73 -6.25 0.99 -8.43
CA THR A 73 -7.02 0.20 -9.40
C THR A 73 -6.66 -1.28 -9.35
N LEU A 74 -5.36 -1.59 -9.25
CA LEU A 74 -4.87 -2.96 -9.22
C LEU A 74 -5.27 -3.69 -7.93
N LEU A 75 -5.27 -3.02 -6.78
CA LEU A 75 -5.70 -3.57 -5.49
C LEU A 75 -7.22 -3.84 -5.47
N ILE A 76 -8.04 -2.92 -6.01
CA ILE A 76 -9.48 -3.15 -6.21
C ILE A 76 -9.72 -4.38 -7.10
N TRP A 77 -8.94 -4.51 -8.17
CA TRP A 77 -9.00 -5.68 -9.04
C TRP A 77 -8.58 -6.96 -8.32
N ALA A 78 -7.54 -6.92 -7.49
CA ALA A 78 -7.07 -8.06 -6.71
C ALA A 78 -8.09 -8.52 -5.65
N ASP A 79 -8.81 -7.59 -5.02
CA ASP A 79 -9.84 -7.88 -4.01
C ASP A 79 -11.00 -8.74 -4.54
N ARG A 80 -11.30 -8.67 -5.84
CA ARG A 80 -12.32 -9.56 -6.46
C ARG A 80 -11.98 -11.04 -6.32
N LYS A 81 -10.68 -11.38 -6.26
CA LYS A 81 -10.18 -12.75 -6.13
C LYS A 81 -8.90 -12.78 -5.27
N PRO A 82 -9.02 -12.55 -3.95
CA PRO A 82 -7.88 -12.20 -3.11
C PRO A 82 -6.92 -13.37 -2.87
N ILE A 83 -7.40 -14.62 -2.97
CA ILE A 83 -6.59 -15.84 -2.82
C ILE A 83 -5.83 -16.16 -4.10
N GLU A 84 -6.51 -16.10 -5.26
CA GLU A 84 -5.91 -16.38 -6.57
C GLU A 84 -4.88 -15.30 -6.93
N ARG A 85 -5.15 -14.04 -6.58
CA ARG A 85 -4.33 -12.87 -6.94
C ARG A 85 -3.40 -12.40 -5.82
N ARG A 86 -3.11 -13.27 -4.85
CA ARG A 86 -2.25 -12.96 -3.69
C ARG A 86 -0.86 -12.43 -4.07
N GLY A 87 -0.36 -12.77 -5.26
CA GLY A 87 0.92 -12.25 -5.78
C GLY A 87 0.97 -10.72 -5.87
N VAL A 88 -0.19 -10.06 -6.00
CA VAL A 88 -0.29 -8.59 -5.98
C VAL A 88 0.29 -7.98 -4.70
N LEU A 89 0.07 -8.62 -3.54
CA LEU A 89 0.58 -8.12 -2.26
C LEU A 89 2.12 -8.12 -2.22
N LEU A 90 2.76 -9.13 -2.82
CA LEU A 90 4.23 -9.17 -2.93
C LEU A 90 4.74 -8.10 -3.90
N LEU A 91 4.00 -7.87 -4.99
CA LEU A 91 4.30 -6.82 -5.94
C LEU A 91 4.17 -5.43 -5.31
N THR A 92 3.35 -5.25 -4.27
CA THR A 92 3.32 -3.99 -3.50
C THR A 92 4.48 -3.91 -2.51
N ILE A 93 4.79 -4.99 -1.80
CA ILE A 93 5.86 -5.00 -0.78
C ILE A 93 7.23 -4.68 -1.39
N VAL A 94 7.60 -5.34 -2.51
CA VAL A 94 8.98 -5.32 -3.00
C VAL A 94 9.37 -3.99 -3.64
N PRO A 95 8.75 -3.55 -4.75
CA PRO A 95 9.12 -2.30 -5.40
C PRO A 95 8.62 -1.06 -4.65
N VAL A 96 7.42 -1.06 -4.08
CA VAL A 96 6.85 0.19 -3.52
C VAL A 96 7.35 0.40 -2.10
N VAL A 97 6.97 -0.50 -1.18
CA VAL A 97 7.27 -0.26 0.23
C VAL A 97 8.76 -0.48 0.51
N GLY A 98 9.39 -1.47 -0.14
CA GLY A 98 10.82 -1.73 -0.02
C GLY A 98 11.68 -0.55 -0.50
N MET A 99 11.42 0.00 -1.69
CA MET A 99 12.20 1.16 -2.16
C MET A 99 11.89 2.42 -1.35
N MET A 100 10.61 2.69 -1.03
CA MET A 100 10.26 3.85 -0.20
C MET A 100 10.92 3.79 1.20
N PHE A 101 11.05 2.59 1.77
CA PHE A 101 11.73 2.40 3.06
C PHE A 101 13.21 2.80 2.98
N VAL A 102 13.90 2.41 1.89
CA VAL A 102 15.30 2.81 1.64
C VAL A 102 15.40 4.34 1.47
N PHE A 103 14.51 4.94 0.67
CA PHE A 103 14.51 6.40 0.49
C PHE A 103 14.24 7.16 1.79
N ASN A 104 13.34 6.68 2.64
CA ASN A 104 13.08 7.28 3.96
C ASN A 104 14.28 7.16 4.91
N ILE A 105 15.05 6.07 4.87
CA ILE A 105 16.30 5.96 5.64
C ILE A 105 17.31 6.99 5.16
N VAL A 106 17.47 7.17 3.85
CA VAL A 106 18.36 8.17 3.28
C VAL A 106 17.91 9.59 3.69
N GLY A 107 16.62 9.88 3.64
CA GLY A 107 16.05 11.17 4.08
C GLY A 107 16.19 11.42 5.58
N PHE A 108 16.09 10.38 6.42
CA PHE A 108 16.34 10.47 7.85
C PHE A 108 17.79 10.85 8.16
N VAL A 109 18.76 10.19 7.50
CA VAL A 109 20.18 10.52 7.62
C VAL A 109 20.50 11.92 7.07
N GLY A 110 19.73 12.38 6.07
CA GLY A 110 19.84 13.71 5.46
C GLY A 110 19.24 14.87 6.27
N GLY A 111 18.67 14.63 7.46
CA GLY A 111 18.27 15.69 8.39
C GLY A 111 16.78 16.04 8.45
N ASN A 112 15.87 15.19 7.95
CA ASN A 112 14.41 15.38 8.14
C ASN A 112 13.81 14.25 9.01
N PRO A 113 14.02 14.27 10.35
CA PRO A 113 13.82 13.08 11.18
C PRO A 113 12.34 12.78 11.50
N PHE A 114 11.49 13.79 11.66
CA PHE A 114 10.14 13.58 12.22
C PHE A 114 9.17 12.93 11.23
N ILE A 115 9.12 13.45 10.00
CA ILE A 115 8.30 12.90 8.91
C ILE A 115 8.81 11.50 8.54
N SER A 116 10.14 11.32 8.49
CA SER A 116 10.76 10.04 8.15
C SER A 116 10.45 8.94 9.16
N VAL A 117 10.46 9.23 10.48
CA VAL A 117 10.14 8.20 11.49
C VAL A 117 8.68 7.77 11.41
N PHE A 118 7.75 8.72 11.25
CA PHE A 118 6.32 8.41 11.13
C PHE A 118 6.03 7.54 9.90
N THR A 119 6.59 7.88 8.74
CA THR A 119 6.40 7.10 7.50
C THR A 119 7.04 5.72 7.59
N ILE A 120 8.23 5.60 8.18
CA ILE A 120 8.92 4.32 8.42
C ILE A 120 8.07 3.38 9.29
N VAL A 121 7.45 3.90 10.35
CA VAL A 121 6.59 3.10 11.23
C VAL A 121 5.38 2.58 10.47
N ILE A 122 4.67 3.45 9.73
CA ILE A 122 3.51 3.05 8.93
C ILE A 122 3.90 2.02 7.87
N GLN A 123 5.01 2.24 7.15
CA GLN A 123 5.50 1.33 6.12
C GLN A 123 5.84 -0.05 6.70
N SER A 124 6.49 -0.09 7.86
CA SER A 124 6.82 -1.34 8.56
C SER A 124 5.55 -2.11 8.93
N LEU A 125 4.52 -1.42 9.44
CA LEU A 125 3.24 -2.03 9.75
C LEU A 125 2.54 -2.60 8.51
N ILE A 126 2.55 -1.86 7.39
CA ILE A 126 1.96 -2.30 6.12
C ILE A 126 2.70 -3.54 5.57
N ILE A 127 4.04 -3.57 5.62
CA ILE A 127 4.83 -4.74 5.19
C ILE A 127 4.41 -5.97 5.99
N VAL A 128 4.39 -5.86 7.33
CA VAL A 128 4.02 -6.97 8.21
C VAL A 128 2.60 -7.45 7.90
N LEU A 129 1.66 -6.52 7.72
CA LEU A 129 0.28 -6.82 7.37
C LEU A 129 0.17 -7.56 6.03
N TYR A 130 0.87 -7.09 4.99
CA TYR A 130 0.81 -7.67 3.65
C TYR A 130 1.46 -9.05 3.61
N ILE A 131 2.58 -9.25 4.31
CA ILE A 131 3.23 -10.56 4.45
C ILE A 131 2.29 -11.53 5.18
N ALA A 132 1.69 -11.11 6.30
CA ALA A 132 0.77 -11.94 7.06
C ALA A 132 -0.44 -12.37 6.21
N SER A 133 -1.03 -11.44 5.47
CA SER A 133 -2.14 -11.71 4.56
C SER A 133 -1.74 -12.59 3.37
N PHE A 134 -0.53 -12.45 2.84
CA PHE A 134 0.00 -13.34 1.80
C PHE A 134 0.17 -14.78 2.30
N ILE A 135 0.75 -14.97 3.48
CA ILE A 135 0.91 -16.29 4.10
C ILE A 135 -0.46 -16.91 4.36
N LEU A 136 -1.42 -16.12 4.86
CA LEU A 136 -2.78 -16.59 5.12
C LEU A 136 -3.51 -17.01 3.83
N ALA A 137 -3.41 -16.20 2.78
CA ALA A 137 -3.98 -16.51 1.47
C ALA A 137 -3.38 -17.80 0.87
N THR A 138 -2.07 -18.01 1.04
CA THR A 138 -1.38 -19.21 0.57
C THR A 138 -1.83 -20.47 1.30
N LYS A 139 -1.98 -20.39 2.64
CA LYS A 139 -2.51 -21.49 3.45
C LYS A 139 -3.94 -21.86 3.06
N LEU A 140 -4.78 -20.85 2.76
CA LEU A 140 -6.16 -21.08 2.32
C LEU A 140 -6.24 -21.71 0.93
N ALA A 141 -5.39 -21.29 -0.02
CA ALA A 141 -5.35 -21.89 -1.35
C ALA A 141 -4.99 -23.38 -1.28
N LYS A 142 -3.91 -23.73 -0.58
CA LYS A 142 -3.46 -25.12 -0.43
C LYS A 142 -4.51 -26.00 0.24
N LYS A 143 -5.24 -25.46 1.22
CA LYS A 143 -6.35 -26.17 1.86
C LYS A 143 -7.46 -26.48 0.84
N ASN A 144 -7.86 -25.51 0.03
CA ASN A 144 -8.92 -25.72 -0.96
C ASN A 144 -8.57 -26.77 -2.02
N GLU A 145 -7.31 -26.81 -2.49
CA GLU A 145 -6.80 -27.83 -3.41
C GLU A 145 -6.89 -29.25 -2.81
N SER A 146 -6.50 -29.42 -1.54
CA SER A 146 -6.58 -30.72 -0.86
C SER A 146 -8.01 -31.24 -0.65
N PHE A 147 -9.02 -30.36 -0.60
CA PHE A 147 -10.42 -30.78 -0.51
C PHE A 147 -10.97 -31.22 -1.86
N SER A 148 -10.50 -30.66 -2.98
CA SER A 148 -10.96 -31.05 -4.32
C SER A 148 -10.35 -32.36 -4.82
N GLU A 149 -9.16 -32.73 -4.34
CA GLU A 149 -8.54 -34.03 -4.69
C GLU A 149 -9.15 -35.22 -3.94
N ASN A 150 -9.85 -34.97 -2.82
CA ASN A 150 -10.46 -36.00 -1.97
C ASN A 150 -11.99 -36.13 -2.13
N SER A 151 -12.59 -35.43 -3.11
CA SER A 151 -14.03 -35.43 -3.42
C SER A 151 -14.31 -35.98 -4.81
#